data_AF-A0A352FT11-F1
#
_entry.id   AF-A0A352FT11-F1
#
_cell.length_a   1.000
_cell.length_b   1.000
_cell.length_c   1.000
_cell.angle_alpha   90.00
_cell.angle_beta   90.00
_cell.angle_gamma   90.00
#
_symmetry.space_group_name_H-M   'P 1'
#
loop_
_entity.id
_entity.type
_entity.pdbx_description
1 polymer ?
#
loop_
_entity_poly.entity_id
_entity_poly.type
_entity_poly.pdbx_seq_one_letter_code
_entity_poly.pdbx_strand_id
1 'polypeptide(L)' 'TSTFALTNATLPYALKLANLGFKAAVMNDPGLAEGVNTYAGKLTYKAVALSQGKEYTPLDQLLEVN' A
#
# COMPACT_ATOMS: atom_id res chain seq x y z
N THR A 1 8.21 25.03 -3.95
CA THR A 1 8.86 24.43 -2.77
C THR A 1 8.21 23.11 -2.34
N SER A 2 6.88 22.97 -2.38
CA SER A 2 6.18 21.73 -1.96
C SER A 2 6.54 20.48 -2.77
N THR A 3 6.83 20.60 -4.07
CA THR A 3 7.28 19.46 -4.90
C THR A 3 8.52 18.80 -4.31
N PHE A 4 9.58 19.56 -4.05
CA PHE A 4 10.83 19.04 -3.49
C PHE A 4 10.61 18.37 -2.13
N ALA A 5 9.79 18.98 -1.27
CA ALA A 5 9.46 18.40 0.03
C ALA A 5 8.76 17.04 -0.11
N LEU A 6 7.73 16.96 -0.95
CA LEU A 6 7.00 15.71 -1.17
C LEU A 6 7.88 14.65 -1.84
N THR A 7 8.62 15.00 -2.88
CA THR A 7 9.49 14.04 -3.58
C THR A 7 10.58 13.51 -2.67
N ASN A 8 11.18 14.34 -1.81
CA ASN A 8 12.18 13.87 -0.86
C ASN A 8 11.59 12.87 0.15
N ALA A 9 10.32 13.06 0.55
CA ALA A 9 9.63 12.12 1.43
C ALA A 9 9.21 10.82 0.72
N THR A 10 8.81 10.88 -0.56
CA THR A 10 8.25 9.71 -1.29
C THR A 10 9.28 8.93 -2.09
N LEU A 11 10.41 9.52 -2.48
CA LEU A 11 11.43 8.89 -3.32
C LEU A 11 11.97 7.57 -2.73
N PRO A 12 12.22 7.43 -1.41
CA PRO A 12 12.65 6.14 -0.85
C PRO A 12 11.64 5.01 -1.08
N TYR A 13 10.34 5.30 -0.98
CA TYR A 13 9.27 4.32 -1.23
C TYR A 13 9.15 3.99 -2.72
N ALA A 14 9.26 4.99 -3.59
CA ALA A 14 9.24 4.80 -5.04
C ALA A 14 10.38 3.88 -5.50
N LEU A 15 11.60 4.11 -5.00
CA LEU A 15 12.76 3.24 -5.29
C LEU A 15 12.57 1.82 -4.74
N LYS A 16 12.02 1.68 -3.52
CA LYS A 16 11.74 0.37 -2.92
C LYS A 16 10.74 -0.42 -3.77
N LEU A 17 9.65 0.21 -4.19
CA LEU A 17 8.65 -0.39 -5.09
C LEU A 17 9.26 -0.78 -6.45
N ALA A 18 10.11 0.07 -7.03
CA ALA A 18 10.74 -0.19 -8.31
C ALA A 18 11.73 -1.37 -8.24
N ASN A 19 12.50 -1.48 -7.16
CA ASN A 19 13.55 -2.50 -7.01
C ASN A 19 13.00 -3.86 -6.58
N LEU A 20 11.99 -3.89 -5.72
CA LEU A 20 11.48 -5.14 -5.12
C LEU A 20 10.17 -5.63 -5.75
N GLY A 21 9.45 -4.75 -6.46
CA GLY A 21 8.06 -4.97 -6.81
C GLY A 21 7.11 -4.83 -5.62
N PHE A 22 5.81 -4.79 -5.90
CA PHE A 22 4.78 -4.46 -4.90
C PHE A 22 4.78 -5.39 -3.69
N LYS A 23 4.56 -6.70 -3.89
CA LYS A 23 4.40 -7.66 -2.78
C LYS A 23 5.60 -7.63 -1.83
N ALA A 24 6.81 -7.76 -2.36
CA ALA A 24 8.01 -7.76 -1.54
C ALA A 24 8.23 -6.39 -0.86
N ALA A 25 7.96 -5.27 -1.53
CA ALA A 25 8.11 -3.95 -0.92
C ALA A 25 7.18 -3.75 0.29
N VAL A 26 5.90 -4.12 0.19
CA VAL A 26 4.94 -3.94 1.30
C VAL A 26 5.15 -4.94 2.43
N MET A 27 5.60 -6.17 2.14
CA MET A 27 5.95 -7.15 3.18
C MET A 27 7.20 -6.74 3.98
N ASN A 28 8.11 -5.98 3.38
CA ASN A 28 9.34 -5.50 4.04
C ASN A 28 9.22 -4.09 4.65
N ASP A 29 8.04 -3.45 4.57
CA ASP A 29 7.81 -2.09 5.06
C ASP A 29 6.37 -1.93 5.57
N PRO A 30 6.14 -2.06 6.88
CA PRO A 30 4.80 -1.92 7.46
C PRO A 30 4.15 -0.57 7.18
N GLY A 31 4.93 0.52 7.15
CA GLY A 31 4.40 1.85 6.85
C GLY A 31 3.92 1.97 5.39
N LEU A 32 4.63 1.32 4.47
CA LEU A 32 4.18 1.22 3.08
C LEU A 32 2.93 0.33 2.94
N ALA A 33 2.85 -0.76 3.72
CA ALA A 33 1.68 -1.65 3.75
C ALA A 33 0.40 -0.94 4.23
N GLU A 34 0.51 -0.09 5.26
CA GLU A 34 -0.61 0.74 5.76
C GLU A 34 -1.15 1.70 4.70
N GLY A 35 -0.31 2.09 3.71
CA GLY A 35 -0.70 2.97 2.60
C GLY A 35 -1.50 2.28 1.49
N VAL A 36 -1.70 0.96 1.52
CA VAL A 36 -2.40 0.24 0.46
C VAL A 36 -3.91 0.29 0.67
N ASN A 37 -4.61 1.00 -0.23
CA ASN A 37 -6.07 1.10 -0.20
C ASN A 37 -6.80 0.01 -0.98
N THR A 38 -6.19 -0.48 -2.08
CA THR A 38 -6.79 -1.49 -2.96
C THR A 38 -5.75 -2.49 -3.42
N TYR A 39 -6.15 -3.76 -3.53
CA TYR A 39 -5.33 -4.81 -4.13
C TYR A 39 -6.21 -5.97 -4.59
N ALA A 40 -5.87 -6.59 -5.73
CA ALA A 40 -6.59 -7.74 -6.29
C ALA A 40 -8.13 -7.59 -6.36
N GLY A 41 -8.62 -6.38 -6.68
CA GLY A 41 -10.05 -6.07 -6.75
C GLY A 41 -10.75 -5.88 -5.40
N LYS A 42 -10.02 -5.90 -4.28
CA LYS A 42 -10.53 -5.73 -2.92
C LYS A 42 -10.08 -4.39 -2.30
N LEU A 43 -10.85 -3.91 -1.32
CA LEU A 43 -10.48 -2.76 -0.51
C LEU A 43 -9.74 -3.23 0.74
N THR A 44 -8.49 -2.80 0.87
CA THR A 44 -7.56 -3.20 1.93
C THR A 44 -7.37 -2.15 3.02
N TYR A 45 -8.03 -0.99 2.89
CA TYR A 45 -8.06 0.03 3.91
C TYR A 45 -9.46 0.17 4.52
N LYS A 46 -9.57 -0.19 5.80
CA LYS A 46 -10.86 -0.34 6.51
C LYS A 46 -11.72 0.92 6.49
N ALA A 47 -11.12 2.09 6.71
CA ALA A 47 -11.89 3.34 6.78
C ALA A 47 -12.52 3.69 5.41
N VAL A 48 -11.80 3.42 4.31
CA VAL A 48 -12.32 3.62 2.94
C VAL A 48 -13.45 2.65 2.68
N ALA A 49 -13.27 1.35 2.96
CA ALA A 49 -14.33 0.35 2.78
C ALA A 49 -15.63 0.71 3.51
N LEU A 50 -15.53 1.12 4.79
CA LEU A 50 -16.67 1.55 5.58
C LEU A 50 -17.35 2.80 5.00
N SER A 51 -16.57 3.83 4.64
CA SER A 51 -17.13 5.07 4.06
C SER A 51 -17.87 4.85 2.74
N GLN A 52 -17.47 3.83 1.97
CA GLN A 52 -18.04 3.50 0.67
C GLN A 52 -19.13 2.41 0.75
N GLY A 53 -19.44 1.88 1.94
CA GLY A 53 -20.39 0.78 2.13
C GLY A 53 -19.97 -0.51 1.42
N LYS A 54 -18.66 -0.78 1.35
CA LYS A 54 -18.07 -1.93 0.64
C LYS A 54 -17.38 -2.90 1.61
N GLU A 55 -17.19 -4.13 1.15
CA GLU A 55 -16.46 -5.16 1.90
C GLU A 55 -14.99 -4.75 2.12
N TYR A 56 -14.50 -4.96 3.35
CA TYR A 56 -13.09 -4.81 3.73
C TYR A 56 -12.42 -6.18 3.70
N THR A 57 -11.28 -6.28 3.03
CA THR A 57 -10.43 -7.48 3.04
C THR A 57 -9.03 -7.07 3.50
N PRO A 58 -8.53 -7.58 4.64
CA PRO A 58 -7.17 -7.32 5.10
C PRO A 58 -6.11 -7.61 4.02
N LEU A 59 -5.07 -6.75 3.94
CA LEU A 59 -4.04 -6.87 2.91
C LEU A 59 -3.23 -8.18 3.03
N ASP A 60 -2.92 -8.60 4.27
CA ASP A 60 -2.18 -9.83 4.58
C ASP A 60 -2.83 -11.08 3.96
N GLN A 61 -4.16 -11.21 4.04
CA GLN A 61 -4.92 -12.30 3.41
C GLN A 61 -4.75 -12.38 1.88
N LEU A 62 -4.36 -11.28 1.23
CA LEU A 62 -4.16 -11.20 -0.22
C LEU A 62 -2.68 -11.33 -0.62
N LEU A 63 -1.76 -11.14 0.33
CA LEU A 63 -0.33 -11.24 0.10
C LEU A 63 0.17 -12.68 0.24
N GLU A 64 -0.52 -13.51 1.02
CA GLU A 64 -0.27 -14.95 1.10
C GLU A 64 -0.29 -15.59 -0.30
N VAL A 65 0.72 -16.42 -0.58
CA VAL A 65 0.82 -17.21 -1.80
C VAL A 65 0.81 -18.67 -1.35
N ASN A 66 -0.10 -19.46 -1.95
CA ASN A 66 -0.04 -20.92 -1.87
C ASN A 66 1.31 -21.47 -2.33
#